data_AF-A0A1B6EBU0-F1
#
_entry.id   AF-A0A1B6EBU0-F1
#
_cell.length_a   1.000
_cell.length_b   1.000
_cell.length_c   1.000
_cell.angle_alpha   90.00
_cell.angle_beta   90.00
_cell.angle_gamma   90.00
#
_symmetry.space_group_name_H-M   'P 1'
#
loop_
_entity.id
_entity.type
_entity.pdbx_description
1 polymer ?
#
loop_
_entity_poly.entity_id
_entity_poly.type
_entity_poly.pdbx_seq_one_letter_code
_entity_poly.pdbx_strand_id
1 'polypeptide(L)'
;MLIGPNAPLVFESGLRASYMDHAYDFFKPNLSSSYPTVDGKLSIQCFLKSLDNCYQLYCKKAKKRSNIEVESNNSVGINSLDAMLFHSPYCKLVQKSLARLVFNDFINTSKENVTELFPNLEKFIGVQLEETYFDRDVEKSFMEFSKDIFKQKTHPSLFIANLVGNMYTPSLYAGLVSYIINTPISDLPGKRIGLFSYGSGLASTMYSLKIRNEGLQNLVVNLSHIKTFLNKRHVISPQEFNELMEANEVNSHKSSYEPISSIEFLFPGTYYLEKIEGYRRTYGRVPLNNE
;
A
#
# COMPACT_ATOMS: atom_id res chain seq x y z
N MET A 1 -3.56 1.89 -15.11
CA MET A 1 -4.10 0.51 -15.06
C MET A 1 -5.21 0.42 -16.10
N LEU A 2 -5.16 -0.57 -16.99
CA LEU A 2 -6.26 -0.85 -17.92
C LEU A 2 -7.16 -1.91 -17.30
N ILE A 3 -8.47 -1.67 -17.29
CA ILE A 3 -9.47 -2.57 -16.70
C ILE A 3 -10.36 -3.13 -17.81
N GLY A 4 -10.60 -4.44 -17.79
CA GLY A 4 -11.41 -5.11 -18.80
C GLY A 4 -11.77 -6.55 -18.39
N PRO A 5 -12.64 -7.21 -19.18
CA PRO A 5 -12.98 -8.61 -18.97
C PRO A 5 -11.75 -9.51 -19.20
N ASN A 6 -11.79 -10.74 -18.67
CA ASN A 6 -10.75 -11.76 -18.84
C ASN A 6 -9.35 -11.31 -18.39
N ALA A 7 -9.28 -10.48 -17.36
CA ALA A 7 -8.03 -9.97 -16.82
C ALA A 7 -7.21 -11.05 -16.07
N PRO A 8 -5.87 -10.97 -16.09
CA PRO A 8 -4.99 -11.82 -15.26
C PRO A 8 -5.15 -11.56 -13.76
N LEU A 9 -5.59 -10.35 -13.38
CA LEU A 9 -5.87 -9.96 -12.00
C LEU A 9 -7.38 -9.71 -11.87
N VAL A 10 -8.09 -10.64 -11.26
CA VAL A 10 -9.56 -10.59 -11.18
C VAL A 10 -10.00 -10.12 -9.81
N PHE A 11 -10.78 -9.04 -9.75
CA PHE A 11 -11.43 -8.64 -8.50
C PHE A 11 -12.40 -9.72 -8.04
N GLU A 12 -12.31 -10.10 -6.76
CA GLU A 12 -13.30 -10.99 -6.17
C GLU A 12 -14.56 -10.18 -5.81
N SER A 13 -15.41 -9.93 -6.82
CA SER A 13 -16.63 -9.10 -6.70
C SER A 13 -17.43 -9.50 -5.49
N GLY A 14 -17.74 -8.57 -4.58
CA GLY A 14 -18.45 -8.81 -3.32
C GLY A 14 -17.56 -9.00 -2.08
N LEU A 15 -16.25 -9.20 -2.26
CA LEU A 15 -15.23 -9.15 -1.19
C LEU A 15 -14.59 -7.77 -1.13
N ARG A 16 -15.42 -6.76 -0.89
CA ARG A 16 -15.00 -5.38 -0.62
C ARG A 16 -15.55 -4.95 0.72
N ALA A 17 -14.70 -4.49 1.63
CA ALA A 17 -15.07 -3.97 2.93
C ALA A 17 -14.52 -2.56 3.06
N SER A 18 -15.40 -1.59 3.28
CA SER A 18 -15.05 -0.17 3.34
C SER A 18 -15.39 0.38 4.71
N TYR A 19 -14.53 1.27 5.21
CA TYR A 19 -14.74 2.04 6.42
C TYR A 19 -14.40 3.49 6.14
N MET A 20 -15.32 4.38 6.49
CA MET A 20 -15.20 5.82 6.34
C MET A 20 -15.64 6.44 7.65
N ASP A 21 -14.93 7.47 8.10
CA ASP A 21 -15.20 8.18 9.33
C ASP A 21 -14.71 9.62 9.19
N HIS A 22 -15.24 10.54 9.97
CA HIS A 22 -14.72 11.90 10.00
C HIS A 22 -13.47 11.97 10.89
N ALA A 23 -12.35 12.42 10.33
CA ALA A 23 -11.10 12.59 11.06
C ALA A 23 -10.27 13.77 10.53
N TYR A 24 -9.47 14.38 11.41
CA TYR A 24 -8.49 15.42 11.08
C TYR A 24 -7.06 14.90 11.26
N ASP A 25 -6.80 13.67 10.85
CA ASP A 25 -5.51 13.02 11.02
C ASP A 25 -4.44 13.54 10.02
N PHE A 26 -4.86 13.80 8.79
CA PHE A 26 -4.07 14.47 7.76
C PHE A 26 -5.02 15.12 6.76
N PHE A 27 -4.80 16.41 6.47
CA PHE A 27 -5.64 17.18 5.55
C PHE A 27 -4.87 18.40 5.00
N LYS A 28 -5.41 19.05 3.96
CA LYS A 28 -4.77 20.20 3.28
C LYS A 28 -5.68 21.43 3.33
N PRO A 29 -5.80 22.10 4.49
CA PRO A 29 -6.72 23.23 4.65
C PRO A 29 -6.16 24.54 4.06
N ASN A 30 -4.84 24.70 4.04
CA ASN A 30 -4.19 25.88 3.48
C ASN A 30 -4.04 25.74 1.97
N LEU A 31 -4.91 26.41 1.20
CA LEU A 31 -4.90 26.37 -0.26
C LEU A 31 -3.69 27.08 -0.90
N SER A 32 -2.94 27.87 -0.12
CA SER A 32 -1.73 28.57 -0.55
C SER A 32 -0.44 27.82 -0.19
N SER A 33 -0.56 26.57 0.27
CA SER A 33 0.60 25.71 0.56
C SER A 33 0.42 24.33 -0.04
N SER A 34 1.50 23.74 -0.54
CA SER A 34 1.53 22.34 -0.96
C SER A 34 1.57 21.36 0.22
N TYR A 35 1.92 21.84 1.41
CA TYR A 35 2.14 21.00 2.59
C TYR A 35 0.82 20.70 3.33
N PRO A 36 0.67 19.47 3.82
CA PRO A 36 -0.48 19.09 4.62
C PRO A 36 -0.33 19.53 6.09
N THR A 37 -1.46 19.69 6.76
CA THR A 37 -1.53 19.60 8.22
C THR A 37 -1.61 18.12 8.58
N VAL A 38 -0.70 17.66 9.45
CA VAL A 38 -0.63 16.26 9.88
C VAL A 38 -0.52 16.15 11.39
N ASP A 39 -1.42 15.37 11.99
CA ASP A 39 -1.24 14.82 13.33
C ASP A 39 -0.70 13.40 13.17
N GLY A 40 0.62 13.24 13.31
CA GLY A 40 1.30 11.97 13.05
C GLY A 40 0.82 10.83 13.96
N LYS A 41 0.46 11.13 15.21
CA LYS A 41 -0.05 10.12 16.14
C LYS A 41 -1.47 9.73 15.73
N LEU A 42 -2.34 10.70 15.52
CA LEU A 42 -3.73 10.44 15.11
C LEU A 42 -3.78 9.71 13.76
N SER A 43 -2.88 10.04 12.82
CA SER A 43 -2.81 9.36 11.50
C SER A 43 -2.49 7.88 11.61
N ILE A 44 -1.57 7.49 12.50
CA ILE A 44 -1.29 6.08 12.77
C ILE A 44 -2.52 5.39 13.40
N GLN A 45 -3.17 6.03 14.37
CA GLN A 45 -4.37 5.50 15.02
C GLN A 45 -5.51 5.32 14.01
N CYS A 46 -5.80 6.32 13.19
CA CYS A 46 -6.82 6.29 12.15
C CYS A 46 -6.54 5.20 11.11
N PHE A 47 -5.28 5.03 10.70
CA PHE A 47 -4.87 3.95 9.81
C PHE A 47 -5.16 2.57 10.40
N LEU A 48 -4.73 2.32 11.64
CA LEU A 48 -4.93 1.02 12.31
C LEU A 48 -6.39 0.74 12.63
N LYS A 49 -7.15 1.73 13.11
CA LYS A 49 -8.61 1.64 13.31
C LYS A 49 -9.33 1.28 12.00
N SER A 50 -8.94 1.92 10.90
CA SER A 50 -9.49 1.65 9.58
C SER A 50 -9.16 0.24 9.10
N LEU A 51 -7.94 -0.23 9.39
CA LEU A 51 -7.50 -1.58 9.08
C LEU A 51 -8.33 -2.62 9.84
N ASP A 52 -8.50 -2.46 11.15
CA ASP A 52 -9.32 -3.36 11.98
C ASP A 52 -10.75 -3.46 11.42
N ASN A 53 -11.40 -2.32 11.18
CA ASN A 53 -12.78 -2.27 10.68
C ASN A 53 -12.91 -2.90 9.29
N CYS A 54 -12.02 -2.56 8.36
CA CYS A 54 -12.04 -3.14 7.02
C CYS A 54 -11.77 -4.64 7.04
N TYR A 55 -10.82 -5.11 7.85
CA TYR A 55 -10.42 -6.50 7.93
C TYR A 55 -11.53 -7.38 8.50
N GLN A 56 -12.12 -7.00 9.65
CA GLN A 56 -13.22 -7.75 10.26
C GLN A 56 -14.44 -7.85 9.32
N LEU A 57 -14.78 -6.76 8.64
CA LEU A 57 -15.84 -6.76 7.63
C LEU A 57 -15.49 -7.62 6.42
N TYR A 58 -14.23 -7.61 5.97
CA TYR A 58 -13.75 -8.46 4.89
C TYR A 58 -13.89 -9.94 5.28
N CYS A 59 -13.37 -10.34 6.44
CA CYS A 59 -13.46 -11.72 6.94
C CYS A 59 -14.90 -12.18 7.10
N LYS A 60 -15.80 -11.32 7.61
CA LYS A 60 -17.24 -11.59 7.70
C LYS A 60 -17.90 -11.83 6.34
N LYS A 61 -17.52 -11.07 5.30
CA LYS A 61 -18.02 -11.25 3.93
C LYS A 61 -17.44 -12.51 3.29
N ALA A 62 -16.15 -12.75 3.51
CA ALA A 62 -15.43 -13.89 3.00
C ALA A 62 -15.96 -15.22 3.55
N LYS A 63 -16.26 -15.30 4.85
CA LYS A 63 -16.86 -16.48 5.49
C LYS A 63 -18.20 -16.91 4.87
N LYS A 64 -18.93 -15.99 4.24
CA LYS A 64 -20.20 -16.28 3.55
C LYS A 64 -20.03 -16.86 2.14
N ARG A 65 -18.80 -17.01 1.65
CA ARG A 65 -18.53 -17.54 0.30
C ARG A 65 -18.08 -18.98 0.36
N SER A 66 -18.67 -19.82 -0.50
CA SER A 66 -18.34 -21.24 -0.64
C SER A 66 -16.92 -21.53 -1.14
N ASN A 67 -16.24 -20.55 -1.76
CA ASN A 67 -14.97 -20.76 -2.47
C ASN A 67 -13.75 -20.17 -1.74
N ILE A 68 -13.88 -19.93 -0.44
CA ILE A 68 -12.77 -19.52 0.43
C ILE A 68 -12.57 -20.67 1.39
N GLU A 69 -11.42 -21.34 1.30
CA GLU A 69 -11.03 -22.36 2.26
C GLU A 69 -11.07 -21.74 3.64
N VAL A 70 -11.94 -22.31 4.46
CA VAL A 70 -12.05 -21.94 5.85
C VAL A 70 -11.07 -22.83 6.60
N GLU A 71 -10.23 -22.24 7.43
CA GLU A 71 -9.29 -23.01 8.26
C GLU A 71 -10.04 -24.04 9.12
N SER A 72 -9.30 -25.01 9.69
CA SER A 72 -9.84 -26.07 10.56
C SER A 72 -10.71 -25.56 11.72
N ASN A 73 -10.60 -24.28 12.07
CA ASN A 73 -11.38 -23.57 13.09
C ASN A 73 -12.62 -22.81 12.55
N ASN A 74 -13.00 -22.99 11.28
CA ASN A 74 -14.09 -22.28 10.62
C ASN A 74 -13.93 -20.74 10.61
N SER A 75 -12.69 -20.24 10.64
CA SER A 75 -12.35 -18.81 10.55
C SER A 75 -11.74 -18.44 9.19
N VAL A 76 -11.98 -17.18 8.78
CA VAL A 76 -11.27 -16.55 7.67
C VAL A 76 -10.35 -15.50 8.27
N GLY A 77 -9.05 -15.71 8.12
CA GLY A 77 -8.01 -14.82 8.62
C GLY A 77 -6.86 -14.66 7.63
N ILE A 78 -5.66 -14.36 8.12
CA ILE A 78 -4.51 -14.03 7.28
C ILE A 78 -4.04 -15.22 6.43
N ASN A 79 -4.24 -16.46 6.89
CA ASN A 79 -3.81 -17.62 6.11
C ASN A 79 -4.74 -17.91 4.92
N SER A 80 -5.94 -17.33 4.88
CA SER A 80 -6.84 -17.40 3.71
C SER A 80 -6.37 -16.56 2.50
N LEU A 81 -5.31 -15.76 2.69
CA LEU A 81 -4.70 -14.88 1.69
C LEU A 81 -3.28 -15.35 1.40
N ASP A 82 -2.90 -15.49 0.13
CA ASP A 82 -1.52 -15.81 -0.28
C ASP A 82 -0.59 -14.62 -0.16
N ALA A 83 -1.14 -13.41 -0.24
CA ALA A 83 -0.42 -12.16 -0.06
C ALA A 83 -1.33 -11.09 0.57
N MET A 84 -0.74 -10.16 1.32
CA MET A 84 -1.45 -9.02 1.89
C MET A 84 -0.66 -7.73 1.64
N LEU A 85 -1.27 -6.80 0.91
CA LEU A 85 -0.67 -5.57 0.42
C LEU A 85 -1.36 -4.37 1.05
N PHE A 86 -0.59 -3.31 1.30
CA PHE A 86 -1.07 -2.14 2.02
C PHE A 86 -0.69 -0.87 1.28
N HIS A 87 -1.51 0.17 1.42
CA HIS A 87 -1.02 1.54 1.27
C HIS A 87 0.23 1.70 2.15
N SER A 88 1.30 2.24 1.58
CA SER A 88 2.65 2.18 2.18
C SER A 88 3.24 3.58 2.41
N PRO A 89 2.80 4.32 3.45
CA PRO A 89 3.42 5.60 3.81
C PRO A 89 4.91 5.44 4.13
N TYR A 90 5.26 4.34 4.79
CA TYR A 90 6.62 3.90 5.03
C TYR A 90 6.62 2.41 5.42
N CYS A 91 7.70 1.69 5.13
CA CYS A 91 7.74 0.23 5.24
C CYS A 91 7.48 -0.29 6.67
N LYS A 92 7.89 0.45 7.71
CA LYS A 92 7.68 0.03 9.10
C LYS A 92 6.21 -0.02 9.49
N LEU A 93 5.38 0.91 9.03
CA LEU A 93 3.94 0.88 9.28
C LEU A 93 3.29 -0.35 8.64
N VAL A 94 3.74 -0.74 7.44
CA VAL A 94 3.23 -1.94 6.75
C VAL A 94 3.55 -3.21 7.54
N GLN A 95 4.76 -3.31 8.11
CA GLN A 95 5.12 -4.42 9.00
C GLN A 95 4.20 -4.49 10.22
N LYS A 96 3.97 -3.35 10.89
CA LYS A 96 3.04 -3.23 12.02
C LYS A 96 1.60 -3.57 11.61
N SER A 97 1.19 -3.21 10.40
CA SER A 97 -0.15 -3.45 9.87
C SER A 97 -0.43 -4.94 9.71
N LEU A 98 0.54 -5.71 9.20
CA LEU A 98 0.36 -7.17 9.14
C LEU A 98 0.28 -7.79 10.54
N ALA A 99 1.16 -7.37 11.46
CA ALA A 99 1.09 -7.81 12.85
C ALA A 99 -0.28 -7.49 13.48
N ARG A 100 -0.87 -6.34 13.13
CA ARG A 100 -2.21 -5.96 13.56
C ARG A 100 -3.31 -6.87 13.01
N LEU A 101 -3.18 -7.35 11.76
CA LEU A 101 -4.11 -8.35 11.22
C LEU A 101 -4.02 -9.67 11.97
N VAL A 102 -2.81 -10.12 12.28
CA VAL A 102 -2.59 -11.33 13.08
C VAL A 102 -3.17 -11.16 14.50
N PHE A 103 -3.09 -9.95 15.07
CA PHE A 103 -3.77 -9.66 16.33
C PHE A 103 -5.30 -9.68 16.20
N ASN A 104 -5.87 -9.22 15.08
CA ASN A 104 -7.30 -9.41 14.82
C ASN A 104 -7.68 -10.90 14.74
N ASP A 105 -6.86 -11.73 14.09
CA ASP A 105 -7.10 -13.19 14.04
C ASP A 105 -7.05 -13.81 15.45
N PHE A 106 -6.08 -13.41 16.26
CA PHE A 106 -5.98 -13.81 17.67
C PHE A 106 -7.23 -13.43 18.48
N ILE A 107 -7.70 -12.18 18.38
CA ILE A 107 -8.89 -11.72 19.11
C ILE A 107 -10.16 -12.46 18.68
N ASN A 108 -10.25 -12.87 17.42
CA ASN A 108 -11.38 -13.64 16.90
C ASN A 108 -11.26 -15.15 17.13
N THR A 109 -10.16 -15.62 17.72
CA THR A 109 -9.94 -17.04 18.03
C THR A 109 -10.56 -17.37 19.38
N SER A 110 -11.25 -18.50 19.48
CA SER A 110 -11.83 -18.95 20.75
C SER A 110 -10.71 -19.26 21.76
N LYS A 111 -10.97 -19.02 23.05
CA LYS A 111 -9.94 -19.10 24.11
C LYS A 111 -9.26 -20.47 24.16
N GLU A 112 -10.00 -21.51 23.82
CA GLU A 112 -9.53 -22.90 23.82
C GLU A 112 -8.47 -23.17 22.75
N ASN A 113 -8.50 -22.43 21.64
CA ASN A 113 -7.61 -22.61 20.49
C ASN A 113 -6.41 -21.65 20.49
N VAL A 114 -6.40 -20.64 21.37
CA VAL A 114 -5.34 -19.61 21.39
C VAL A 114 -3.96 -20.21 21.63
N THR A 115 -3.82 -21.12 22.60
CA THR A 115 -2.51 -21.71 22.96
C THR A 115 -1.93 -22.54 21.81
N GLU A 116 -2.78 -23.19 21.01
CA GLU A 116 -2.34 -23.97 19.85
C GLU A 116 -1.96 -23.08 18.67
N LEU A 117 -2.81 -22.10 18.34
CA LEU A 117 -2.64 -21.27 17.14
C LEU A 117 -1.70 -20.07 17.35
N PHE A 118 -1.58 -19.57 18.57
CA PHE A 118 -0.83 -18.38 18.96
C PHE A 118 0.00 -18.62 20.22
N PRO A 119 0.93 -19.59 20.22
CA PRO A 119 1.73 -19.93 21.39
C PRO A 119 2.49 -18.73 21.96
N ASN A 120 2.48 -18.59 23.30
CA ASN A 120 3.13 -17.51 24.06
C ASN A 120 2.44 -16.13 23.96
N LEU A 121 1.21 -16.06 23.45
CA LEU A 121 0.41 -14.83 23.34
C LEU A 121 -0.81 -14.83 24.26
N GLU A 122 -0.95 -15.81 25.16
CA GLU A 122 -2.10 -16.02 26.05
C GLU A 122 -2.35 -14.83 26.99
N LYS A 123 -1.30 -14.09 27.34
CA LYS A 123 -1.39 -12.89 28.18
C LYS A 123 -2.24 -11.77 27.58
N PHE A 124 -2.52 -11.82 26.27
CA PHE A 124 -3.34 -10.83 25.57
C PHE A 124 -4.81 -11.25 25.43
N ILE A 125 -5.22 -12.40 25.99
CA ILE A 125 -6.62 -12.83 25.97
C ILE A 125 -7.51 -11.78 26.66
N GLY A 126 -8.55 -11.32 25.97
CA GLY A 126 -9.51 -10.34 26.48
C GLY A 126 -9.14 -8.87 26.28
N VAL A 127 -7.93 -8.59 25.79
CA VAL A 127 -7.50 -7.23 25.41
C VAL A 127 -8.32 -6.72 24.22
N GLN A 128 -8.73 -5.45 24.22
CA GLN A 128 -9.52 -4.86 23.13
C GLN A 128 -8.64 -4.19 22.08
N LEU A 129 -9.10 -4.17 20.82
CA LEU A 129 -8.36 -3.56 19.72
C LEU A 129 -8.20 -2.05 19.93
N GLU A 130 -9.25 -1.38 20.39
CA GLU A 130 -9.32 0.08 20.50
C GLU A 130 -8.35 0.64 21.56
N GLU A 131 -7.92 -0.20 22.51
CA GLU A 131 -7.04 0.15 23.61
C GLU A 131 -5.55 -0.03 23.26
N THR A 132 -5.22 -0.64 22.11
CA THR A 132 -3.88 -1.17 21.83
C THR A 132 -3.15 -0.52 20.66
N TYR A 133 -3.68 0.56 20.07
CA TYR A 133 -3.06 1.21 18.91
C TYR A 133 -1.60 1.65 19.12
N PHE A 134 -1.22 1.90 20.38
CA PHE A 134 0.13 2.29 20.77
C PHE A 134 0.71 1.42 21.90
N ASP A 135 0.08 0.27 22.16
CA ASP A 135 0.61 -0.70 23.13
C ASP A 135 1.85 -1.37 22.53
N ARG A 136 3.00 -1.10 23.16
CA ARG A 136 4.30 -1.59 22.69
C ARG A 136 4.48 -3.09 22.91
N ASP A 137 3.84 -3.66 23.92
CA ASP A 137 3.95 -5.09 24.21
C ASP A 137 3.14 -5.88 23.20
N VAL A 138 1.91 -5.44 22.89
CA VAL A 138 1.11 -6.00 21.79
C VAL A 138 1.86 -5.85 20.47
N GLU A 139 2.33 -4.64 20.15
CA GLU A 139 3.08 -4.41 18.91
C GLU A 139 4.28 -5.36 18.79
N LYS A 140 5.15 -5.41 19.80
CA LYS A 140 6.37 -6.21 19.76
C LYS A 140 6.07 -7.70 19.66
N SER A 141 5.13 -8.20 20.46
CA SER A 141 4.77 -9.62 20.48
C SER A 141 4.18 -10.09 19.16
N PHE A 142 3.24 -9.34 18.58
CA PHE A 142 2.63 -9.72 17.30
C PHE A 142 3.55 -9.46 16.11
N MET A 143 4.45 -8.48 16.18
CA MET A 143 5.48 -8.31 15.16
C MET A 143 6.48 -9.46 15.12
N GLU A 144 6.88 -10.01 16.28
CA GLU A 144 7.75 -11.18 16.33
C GLU A 144 7.03 -12.43 15.84
N PHE A 145 5.81 -12.67 16.33
CA PHE A 145 5.01 -13.83 15.91
C PHE A 145 4.73 -13.82 14.40
N SER A 146 4.39 -12.66 13.84
CA SER A 146 4.05 -12.52 12.41
C SER A 146 5.26 -12.36 11.48
N LYS A 147 6.49 -12.50 11.97
CA LYS A 147 7.71 -12.22 11.21
C LYS A 147 7.83 -13.04 9.91
N ASP A 148 7.59 -14.34 9.97
CA ASP A 148 7.65 -15.20 8.79
C ASP A 148 6.45 -15.01 7.87
N ILE A 149 5.27 -14.77 8.44
CA ILE A 149 4.06 -14.40 7.70
C ILE A 149 4.33 -13.12 6.89
N PHE A 150 4.97 -12.12 7.50
CA PHE A 150 5.37 -10.87 6.85
C PHE A 150 6.36 -11.10 5.72
N LYS A 151 7.40 -11.88 5.98
CA LYS A 151 8.43 -12.19 4.97
C LYS A 151 7.82 -12.86 3.73
N GLN A 152 6.83 -13.73 3.91
CA GLN A 152 6.19 -14.48 2.83
C GLN A 152 5.09 -13.68 2.13
N LYS A 153 4.14 -13.12 2.88
CA LYS A 153 2.88 -12.58 2.33
C LYS A 153 2.95 -11.09 1.99
N THR A 154 3.86 -10.32 2.59
CA THR A 154 3.84 -8.85 2.52
C THR A 154 5.14 -8.25 2.02
N HIS A 155 6.29 -8.72 2.50
CA HIS A 155 7.61 -8.18 2.16
C HIS A 155 7.87 -8.07 0.64
N PRO A 156 7.49 -9.03 -0.22
CA PRO A 156 7.69 -8.90 -1.67
C PRO A 156 7.01 -7.66 -2.29
N SER A 157 5.97 -7.13 -1.64
CA SER A 157 5.27 -5.91 -2.07
C SER A 157 6.01 -4.60 -1.73
N LEU A 158 7.06 -4.64 -0.91
CA LEU A 158 7.70 -3.42 -0.39
C LEU A 158 8.87 -2.89 -1.23
N PHE A 159 9.26 -3.59 -2.30
CA PHE A 159 10.44 -3.23 -3.10
C PHE A 159 10.41 -1.79 -3.62
N ILE A 160 9.34 -1.37 -4.30
CA ILE A 160 9.25 0.00 -4.83
C ILE A 160 9.11 1.02 -3.68
N ALA A 161 8.31 0.72 -2.66
CA ALA A 161 8.11 1.62 -1.52
C ALA A 161 9.42 1.91 -0.75
N ASN A 162 10.31 0.90 -0.63
CA ASN A 162 11.62 1.06 -0.02
C ASN A 162 12.55 1.97 -0.83
N LEU A 163 12.44 1.92 -2.16
CA LEU A 163 13.30 2.68 -3.06
C LEU A 163 12.78 4.08 -3.38
N VAL A 164 11.47 4.29 -3.38
CA VAL A 164 10.81 5.52 -3.88
C VAL A 164 10.14 6.31 -2.75
N GLY A 165 9.74 5.67 -1.65
CA GLY A 165 8.98 6.31 -0.58
C GLY A 165 7.47 6.39 -0.86
N ASN A 166 6.78 7.25 -0.12
CA ASN A 166 5.33 7.39 -0.20
C ASN A 166 4.90 8.08 -1.50
N MET A 167 4.15 7.38 -2.33
CA MET A 167 3.59 7.92 -3.57
C MET A 167 2.11 8.31 -3.44
N TYR A 168 1.54 8.35 -2.23
CA TYR A 168 0.11 8.62 -1.98
C TYR A 168 -0.79 7.59 -2.67
N THR A 169 -1.69 8.03 -3.57
CA THR A 169 -2.72 7.19 -4.20
C THR A 169 -2.16 5.97 -4.95
N PRO A 170 -1.09 6.05 -5.76
CA PRO A 170 -0.46 4.87 -6.38
C PRO A 170 0.28 3.95 -5.42
N SER A 171 0.49 4.30 -4.15
CA SER A 171 1.39 3.56 -3.26
C SER A 171 0.99 2.08 -3.06
N LEU A 172 -0.31 1.79 -2.94
CA LEU A 172 -0.81 0.41 -2.86
C LEU A 172 -0.55 -0.36 -4.17
N TYR A 173 -0.77 0.28 -5.30
CA TYR A 173 -0.62 -0.33 -6.62
C TYR A 173 0.85 -0.52 -7.01
N ALA A 174 1.75 0.34 -6.51
CA ALA A 174 3.18 0.08 -6.55
C ALA A 174 3.56 -1.13 -5.70
N GLY A 175 2.85 -1.37 -4.59
CA GLY A 175 2.97 -2.61 -3.83
C GLY A 175 2.54 -3.84 -4.63
N LEU A 176 1.45 -3.73 -5.40
CA LEU A 176 0.98 -4.79 -6.30
C LEU A 176 1.99 -5.08 -7.41
N VAL A 177 2.54 -4.05 -8.04
CA VAL A 177 3.61 -4.20 -9.02
C VAL A 177 4.84 -4.85 -8.40
N SER A 178 5.27 -4.39 -7.22
CA SER A 178 6.42 -4.96 -6.48
C SER A 178 6.23 -6.44 -6.21
N TYR A 179 5.04 -6.85 -5.78
CA TYR A 179 4.71 -8.25 -5.53
C TYR A 179 4.86 -9.08 -6.81
N ILE A 180 4.30 -8.61 -7.93
CA ILE A 180 4.34 -9.31 -9.23
C ILE A 180 5.78 -9.45 -9.74
N ILE A 181 6.60 -8.39 -9.71
CA ILE A 181 7.97 -8.42 -10.27
C ILE A 181 9.00 -9.11 -9.36
N ASN A 182 8.64 -9.44 -8.12
CA ASN A 182 9.49 -10.14 -7.16
C ASN A 182 9.00 -11.54 -6.80
N THR A 183 7.94 -12.03 -7.45
CA THR A 183 7.45 -13.40 -7.29
C THR A 183 7.71 -14.17 -8.59
N PRO A 184 8.25 -15.40 -8.53
CA PRO A 184 8.37 -16.24 -9.73
C PRO A 184 7.01 -16.40 -10.40
N ILE A 185 6.97 -16.28 -11.73
CA ILE A 185 5.70 -16.32 -12.46
C ILE A 185 4.97 -17.65 -12.27
N SER A 186 5.70 -18.75 -12.10
CA SER A 186 5.16 -20.09 -11.78
C SER A 186 4.33 -20.10 -10.50
N ASP A 187 4.63 -19.21 -9.57
CA ASP A 187 4.06 -19.21 -8.22
C ASP A 187 2.88 -18.24 -8.12
N LEU A 188 2.56 -17.48 -9.16
CA LEU A 188 1.50 -16.47 -9.16
C LEU A 188 0.09 -17.05 -9.42
N PRO A 189 -0.14 -17.98 -10.37
CA PRO A 189 -1.47 -18.47 -10.69
C PRO A 189 -2.23 -19.02 -9.48
N GLY A 190 -3.52 -18.68 -9.38
CA GLY A 190 -4.40 -19.15 -8.31
C GLY A 190 -4.36 -18.33 -7.03
N LYS A 191 -3.29 -17.55 -6.81
CA LYS A 191 -3.10 -16.79 -5.57
C LYS A 191 -4.19 -15.75 -5.33
N ARG A 192 -4.63 -15.65 -4.07
CA ARG A 192 -5.48 -14.59 -3.55
C ARG A 192 -4.63 -13.51 -2.87
N ILE A 193 -4.70 -12.31 -3.42
CA ILE A 193 -4.03 -11.12 -2.91
C ILE A 193 -5.05 -10.28 -2.15
N GLY A 194 -4.87 -10.06 -0.86
CA GLY A 194 -5.57 -9.02 -0.10
C GLY A 194 -4.92 -7.66 -0.30
N LEU A 195 -5.73 -6.60 -0.42
CA LEU A 195 -5.28 -5.24 -0.62
C LEU A 195 -6.01 -4.30 0.34
N PHE A 196 -5.26 -3.53 1.12
CA PHE A 196 -5.79 -2.47 1.99
C PHE A 196 -5.41 -1.09 1.47
N SER A 197 -6.40 -0.32 1.05
CA SER A 197 -6.27 1.07 0.63
C SER A 197 -6.72 2.00 1.74
N TYR A 198 -5.94 3.05 2.00
CA TYR A 198 -6.21 4.05 3.02
C TYR A 198 -5.98 5.46 2.45
N GLY A 199 -6.86 6.39 2.84
CA GLY A 199 -6.65 7.83 2.70
C GLY A 199 -7.18 8.54 3.93
N SER A 200 -6.40 9.47 4.47
CA SER A 200 -6.75 10.28 5.63
C SER A 200 -7.97 11.18 5.40
N GLY A 201 -8.66 11.56 6.49
CA GLY A 201 -9.91 12.32 6.47
C GLY A 201 -11.20 11.64 6.99
N LEU A 202 -11.42 10.33 6.96
CA LEU A 202 -10.72 9.22 6.33
C LEU A 202 -11.66 8.37 5.47
N ALA A 203 -11.08 7.69 4.50
CA ALA A 203 -11.74 6.66 3.71
C ALA A 203 -10.78 5.49 3.47
N SER A 204 -11.26 4.27 3.69
CA SER A 204 -10.46 3.07 3.56
C SER A 204 -11.27 1.92 2.96
N THR A 205 -10.57 0.98 2.34
CA THR A 205 -11.19 -0.22 1.79
C THR A 205 -10.19 -1.37 1.77
N MET A 206 -10.61 -2.52 2.31
CA MET A 206 -9.98 -3.80 2.05
C MET A 206 -10.74 -4.57 0.98
N TYR A 207 -10.01 -5.14 0.03
CA TYR A 207 -10.57 -5.98 -1.04
C TYR A 207 -9.56 -7.03 -1.46
N SER A 208 -9.96 -7.96 -2.33
CA SER A 208 -9.05 -8.98 -2.85
C SER A 208 -9.09 -9.14 -4.37
N LEU A 209 -7.95 -9.60 -4.90
CA LEU A 209 -7.76 -10.02 -6.28
C LEU A 209 -7.38 -11.51 -6.30
N LYS A 210 -7.85 -12.24 -7.30
CA LYS A 210 -7.36 -13.58 -7.64
C LYS A 210 -6.52 -13.53 -8.91
N ILE A 211 -5.34 -14.12 -8.88
CA ILE A 211 -4.45 -14.18 -10.03
C ILE A 211 -4.84 -15.37 -10.90
N ARG A 212 -4.97 -15.12 -12.19
CA ARG A 212 -5.26 -16.10 -13.24
C ARG A 212 -4.05 -16.30 -14.13
N ASN A 213 -3.98 -17.45 -14.79
CA ASN A 213 -2.88 -17.74 -15.71
C ASN A 213 -3.03 -16.95 -17.04
N GLU A 214 -4.27 -16.72 -17.47
CA GLU A 214 -4.57 -16.05 -18.73
C GLU A 214 -4.08 -14.59 -18.74
N GLY A 215 -3.19 -14.25 -19.68
CA GLY A 215 -2.62 -12.90 -19.82
C GLY A 215 -1.54 -12.54 -18.80
N LEU A 216 -1.19 -13.44 -17.87
CA LEU A 216 -0.22 -13.18 -16.80
C LEU A 216 1.19 -12.98 -17.33
N GLN A 217 1.63 -13.80 -18.29
CA GLN A 217 2.93 -13.67 -18.94
C GLN A 217 3.11 -12.27 -19.56
N ASN A 218 2.10 -11.80 -20.29
CA ASN A 218 2.14 -10.48 -20.90
C ASN A 218 2.21 -9.38 -19.85
N LEU A 219 1.44 -9.48 -18.75
CA LEU A 219 1.52 -8.53 -17.65
C LEU A 219 2.93 -8.46 -17.05
N VAL A 220 3.52 -9.61 -16.72
CA VAL A 220 4.86 -9.70 -16.10
C VAL A 220 5.94 -9.14 -17.03
N VAL A 221 5.93 -9.53 -18.31
CA VAL A 221 6.87 -9.01 -19.32
C VAL A 221 6.78 -7.49 -19.43
N ASN A 222 5.57 -6.93 -19.47
CA ASN A 222 5.37 -5.48 -19.54
C ASN A 222 5.80 -4.74 -18.26
N LEU A 223 5.97 -5.41 -17.12
CA LEU A 223 6.48 -4.81 -15.88
C LEU A 223 7.98 -5.02 -15.67
N SER A 224 8.64 -5.84 -16.50
CA SER A 224 10.06 -6.23 -16.31
C SER A 224 11.05 -5.05 -16.32
N HIS A 225 10.74 -3.98 -17.08
CA HIS A 225 11.58 -2.79 -17.21
C HIS A 225 11.72 -1.98 -15.91
N ILE A 226 10.80 -2.16 -14.95
CA ILE A 226 10.71 -1.32 -13.74
C ILE A 226 11.98 -1.41 -12.89
N LYS A 227 12.54 -2.62 -12.71
CA LYS A 227 13.79 -2.80 -11.95
C LYS A 227 14.95 -2.05 -12.60
N THR A 228 15.04 -2.10 -13.93
CA THR A 228 16.05 -1.37 -14.70
C THR A 228 15.89 0.14 -14.54
N PHE A 229 14.66 0.67 -14.62
CA PHE A 229 14.41 2.10 -14.48
C PHE A 229 14.75 2.61 -13.07
N LEU A 230 14.42 1.83 -12.02
CA LEU A 230 14.77 2.18 -10.64
C LEU A 230 16.29 2.27 -10.43
N ASN A 231 17.07 1.43 -11.11
CA ASN A 231 18.53 1.44 -11.05
C ASN A 231 19.16 2.55 -11.90
N LYS A 232 18.45 3.08 -12.89
CA LYS A 232 18.90 4.20 -13.75
C LYS A 232 18.58 5.57 -13.17
N ARG A 233 18.00 5.65 -11.97
CA ARG A 233 17.73 6.92 -11.31
C ARG A 233 19.04 7.66 -11.00
N HIS A 234 18.97 8.97 -11.02
CA HIS A 234 20.07 9.84 -10.64
C HIS A 234 20.06 10.04 -9.11
N VAL A 235 21.21 9.84 -8.48
CA VAL A 235 21.39 10.08 -7.05
C VAL A 235 21.85 11.52 -6.87
N ILE A 236 21.12 12.30 -6.07
CA ILE A 236 21.46 13.68 -5.73
C ILE A 236 21.86 13.78 -4.25
N SER A 237 22.60 14.84 -3.91
CA SER A 237 22.97 15.09 -2.52
C SER A 237 21.76 15.58 -1.69
N PRO A 238 21.77 15.40 -0.35
CA PRO A 238 20.73 15.97 0.50
C PRO A 238 20.62 17.50 0.40
N GLN A 239 21.73 18.19 0.15
CA GLN A 239 21.74 19.64 -0.05
C GLN A 239 21.01 20.03 -1.33
N GLU A 240 21.35 19.39 -2.46
CA GLU A 240 20.68 19.61 -3.74
C GLU A 240 19.18 19.29 -3.67
N PHE A 241 18.81 18.23 -2.94
CA PHE A 241 17.40 17.92 -2.69
C PHE A 241 16.67 19.06 -1.96
N ASN A 242 17.27 19.64 -0.92
CA ASN A 242 16.68 20.75 -0.17
C ASN A 242 16.50 21.99 -1.07
N GLU A 243 17.51 22.33 -1.87
CA GLU A 243 17.45 23.44 -2.83
C GLU A 243 16.30 23.25 -3.85
N LEU A 244 16.09 22.01 -4.33
CA LEU A 244 14.97 21.67 -5.20
C LEU A 244 13.60 21.79 -4.50
N MET A 245 13.51 21.42 -3.21
CA MET A 245 12.27 21.56 -2.44
C MET A 245 11.92 23.03 -2.21
N GLU A 246 12.90 23.87 -1.87
CA GLU A 246 12.72 25.32 -1.72
C GLU A 246 12.27 25.96 -3.04
N ALA A 247 12.91 25.59 -4.15
CA ALA A 247 12.50 26.06 -5.48
C ALA A 247 11.06 25.65 -5.82
N ASN A 248 10.64 24.43 -5.48
CA ASN A 248 9.26 23.98 -5.68
C ASN A 248 8.26 24.79 -4.85
N GLU A 249 8.59 25.08 -3.58
CA GLU A 249 7.74 25.87 -2.69
C GLU A 249 7.53 27.29 -3.23
N VAL A 250 8.62 27.98 -3.59
CA VAL A 250 8.60 29.34 -4.16
C VAL A 250 7.79 29.43 -5.46
N ASN A 251 7.80 28.37 -6.27
CA ASN A 251 7.16 28.38 -7.58
C ASN A 251 5.73 27.78 -7.60
N SER A 252 5.30 27.14 -6.51
CA SER A 252 4.05 26.35 -6.43
C SER A 252 2.77 27.09 -6.82
N HIS A 253 2.69 28.41 -6.60
CA HIS A 253 1.52 29.25 -6.86
C HIS A 253 1.71 30.32 -7.95
N LYS A 254 2.85 30.31 -8.65
CA LYS A 254 3.12 31.30 -9.71
C LYS A 254 2.14 31.12 -10.87
N SER A 255 1.54 32.23 -11.29
CA SER A 255 0.64 32.28 -12.44
C SER A 255 1.38 32.23 -13.78
N SER A 256 2.65 32.67 -13.79
CA SER A 256 3.54 32.60 -14.94
C SER A 256 4.94 32.18 -14.49
N TYR A 257 5.48 31.12 -15.11
CA TYR A 257 6.76 30.53 -14.76
C TYR A 257 7.27 29.60 -15.87
N GLU A 258 8.57 29.65 -16.15
CA GLU A 258 9.28 28.72 -17.03
C GLU A 258 10.26 27.91 -16.17
N PRO A 259 10.10 26.57 -16.06
CA PRO A 259 11.04 25.72 -15.34
C PRO A 259 12.46 25.82 -15.90
N ILE A 260 13.44 25.99 -15.01
CA ILE A 260 14.87 26.16 -15.37
C ILE A 260 15.69 24.87 -15.23
N SER A 261 15.10 23.81 -14.69
CA SER A 261 15.78 22.54 -14.47
C SER A 261 16.04 21.80 -15.79
N SER A 262 17.20 21.15 -15.89
CA SER A 262 17.54 20.34 -17.06
C SER A 262 16.56 19.17 -17.23
N ILE A 263 16.17 18.92 -18.48
CA ILE A 263 15.34 17.76 -18.86
C ILE A 263 16.17 16.50 -19.13
N GLU A 264 17.51 16.60 -19.14
CA GLU A 264 18.41 15.48 -19.47
C GLU A 264 18.31 14.30 -18.49
N PHE A 265 17.87 14.57 -17.25
CA PHE A 265 17.67 13.55 -16.22
C PHE A 265 16.33 12.82 -16.33
N LEU A 266 15.43 13.30 -17.18
CA LEU A 266 14.12 12.69 -17.39
C LEU A 266 14.26 11.48 -18.33
N PHE A 267 13.51 10.42 -18.03
CA PHE A 267 13.51 9.26 -18.91
C PHE A 267 12.91 9.60 -20.28
N PRO A 268 13.37 8.95 -21.37
CA PRO A 268 12.81 9.12 -22.71
C PRO A 268 11.29 8.97 -22.75
N GLY A 269 10.60 9.86 -23.47
CA GLY A 269 9.14 9.87 -23.55
C GLY A 269 8.41 10.48 -22.34
N THR A 270 9.12 10.94 -21.31
CA THR A 270 8.54 11.63 -20.15
C THR A 270 7.95 12.97 -20.57
N TYR A 271 6.72 13.25 -20.17
CA TYR A 271 6.14 14.58 -20.28
C TYR A 271 6.66 15.48 -19.16
N TYR A 272 6.98 16.73 -19.47
CA TYR A 272 7.47 17.71 -18.50
C TYR A 272 6.74 19.04 -18.67
N LEU A 273 6.72 19.84 -17.60
CA LEU A 273 6.16 21.19 -17.64
C LEU A 273 7.12 22.11 -18.39
N GLU A 274 6.67 22.71 -19.48
CA GLU A 274 7.48 23.61 -20.31
C GLU A 274 7.30 25.07 -19.86
N LYS A 275 6.05 25.49 -19.65
CA LYS A 275 5.74 26.83 -19.14
C LYS A 275 4.35 26.93 -18.52
N ILE A 276 4.16 27.98 -17.72
CA ILE A 276 2.87 28.43 -17.21
C ILE A 276 2.63 29.87 -17.70
N GLU A 277 1.45 30.16 -18.25
CA GLU A 277 1.04 31.50 -18.72
C GLU A 277 -0.37 31.84 -18.25
N GLY A 278 -0.50 32.64 -17.20
CA GLY A 278 -1.80 32.97 -16.59
C GLY A 278 -2.53 31.71 -16.11
N TYR A 279 -1.82 30.82 -15.41
CA TYR A 279 -2.25 29.50 -14.93
C TYR A 279 -2.49 28.41 -15.99
N ARG A 280 -2.42 28.73 -17.28
CA ARG A 280 -2.44 27.73 -18.37
C ARG A 280 -1.08 27.04 -18.41
N ARG A 281 -1.05 25.71 -18.45
CA ARG A 281 0.18 24.91 -18.45
C ARG A 281 0.42 24.31 -19.83
N THR A 282 1.63 24.49 -20.35
CA THR A 282 2.11 23.85 -21.58
C THR A 282 3.11 22.77 -21.21
N TYR A 283 3.06 21.64 -21.92
CA TYR A 283 3.89 20.47 -21.63
C TYR A 283 4.68 20.05 -22.87
N GLY A 284 5.96 19.84 -22.67
CA GLY A 284 6.84 19.18 -23.62
C GLY A 284 6.93 17.68 -23.36
N ARG A 285 7.62 16.97 -24.24
CA ARG A 285 7.91 15.54 -24.07
C ARG A 285 9.37 15.29 -24.46
N VAL A 286 10.10 14.59 -23.59
CA VAL A 286 11.46 14.14 -23.91
C VAL A 286 11.38 13.21 -25.13
N PRO A 287 12.23 13.39 -26.15
CA PRO A 287 12.27 12.49 -27.30
C PRO A 287 12.41 11.03 -26.88
N LEU A 288 11.86 10.12 -27.68
CA LEU A 288 12.12 8.70 -27.52
C LEU A 288 13.54 8.41 -28.02
N ASN A 289 14.22 7.40 -27.48
CA ASN A 289 15.59 7.02 -27.89
C ASN A 289 15.74 6.62 -29.38
N ASN A 290 14.64 6.60 -30.15
CA ASN A 290 14.56 6.14 -31.54
C ASN A 290 13.98 7.21 -32.49
N GLU A 291 13.97 8.49 -32.10
CA GLU A 291 13.70 9.63 -32.98
C GLU A 291 14.95 10.49 -33.15
#